data_AF-A0A8B8FK61-F1
#
_entry.id   AF-A0A8B8FK61-F1
#
_cell.length_a   1.000
_cell.length_b   1.000
_cell.length_c   1.000
_cell.angle_alpha   90.00
_cell.angle_beta   90.00
_cell.angle_gamma   90.00
#
_symmetry.space_group_name_H-M   'P 1'
#
loop_
_entity.id
_entity.type
_entity.pdbx_description
1 polymer ?
#
loop_
_entity_poly.entity_id
_entity_poly.type
_entity_poly.pdbx_seq_one_letter_code
_entity_poly.pdbx_strand_id
1 'polypeptide(L)'
;MGCHRPTPTYKLHLLGGVALPEIRRQVTNDIEKTKQINDERHSMFKNKITSIRLKSQKCFIQTAKELHEPPQKAKLQRWQNGMLQLEELIQTSQQLPLGGYLP
;
A
#
# COMPACT_ATOMS: atom_id res chain seq x y z
N MET A 1 36.10 9.92 4.02
CA MET A 1 35.17 8.82 4.34
C MET A 1 33.75 9.36 4.24
N GLY A 2 33.13 9.26 3.07
CA GLY A 2 31.79 9.82 2.83
C GLY A 2 30.75 8.72 2.85
N CYS A 3 29.89 8.69 3.86
CA CYS A 3 28.76 7.77 3.91
C CYS A 3 27.65 8.32 2.99
N HIS A 4 27.37 7.63 1.87
CA HIS A 4 26.21 7.98 1.06
C HIS A 4 24.94 7.87 1.91
N ARG A 5 24.04 8.86 1.79
CA ARG A 5 22.75 8.80 2.48
C ARG A 5 21.97 7.59 1.93
N PRO A 6 21.36 6.78 2.81
CA PRO A 6 20.61 5.61 2.36
C PRO A 6 19.44 6.06 1.48
N THR A 7 19.24 5.34 0.37
CA THR A 7 18.10 5.58 -0.51
C THR A 7 16.80 5.25 0.23
N PRO A 8 15.79 6.15 0.20
CA PRO A 8 14.49 5.84 0.79
C PRO A 8 13.88 4.56 0.21
N THR A 9 13.38 3.68 1.07
CA THR A 9 12.93 2.33 0.70
C THR A 9 11.79 2.32 -0.32
N TYR A 10 10.95 3.36 -0.35
CA TYR A 10 9.88 3.47 -1.34
C TYR A 10 10.43 3.60 -2.78
N LYS A 11 11.58 4.27 -2.96
CA LYS A 11 12.26 4.38 -4.26
C LYS A 11 12.83 3.04 -4.70
N LEU A 12 13.35 2.24 -3.75
CA LEU A 12 13.86 0.90 -4.06
C LEU A 12 12.77 -0.02 -4.59
N HIS A 13 11.59 -0.02 -3.94
CA HIS A 13 10.45 -0.80 -4.41
C HIS A 13 9.97 -0.36 -5.79
N LEU A 14 9.92 0.96 -6.02
CA LEU A 14 9.56 1.53 -7.32
C LEU A 14 10.52 1.09 -8.42
N LEU A 15 11.83 1.27 -8.21
CA LEU A 15 12.86 0.87 -9.17
C LEU A 15 12.84 -0.64 -9.44
N GLY A 16 12.50 -1.44 -8.43
CA GLY A 16 12.34 -2.89 -8.56
C GLY A 16 11.05 -3.32 -9.26
N GLY A 17 10.16 -2.39 -9.65
CA GLY A 17 8.86 -2.74 -10.23
C GLY A 17 7.94 -3.51 -9.27
N VAL A 18 8.17 -3.39 -7.96
CA VAL A 18 7.42 -4.11 -6.93
C VAL A 18 6.51 -3.14 -6.18
N ALA A 19 5.23 -3.49 -6.06
CA ALA A 19 4.27 -2.71 -5.27
C ALA A 19 4.73 -2.52 -3.82
N LEU A 20 4.46 -1.35 -3.24
CA LEU A 20 4.86 -1.00 -1.88
C LEU A 20 4.33 -2.00 -0.83
N PRO A 21 5.07 -2.24 0.28
CA PRO A 21 4.67 -3.15 1.33
C PRO A 21 3.25 -2.92 1.85
N GLU A 22 2.86 -1.65 1.97
CA GLU A 22 1.52 -1.27 2.46
C GLU A 22 0.42 -1.78 1.54
N ILE A 23 0.58 -1.59 0.22
CA ILE A 23 -0.37 -2.07 -0.80
C ILE A 23 -0.46 -3.60 -0.75
N ARG A 24 0.69 -4.30 -0.65
CA ARG A 24 0.75 -5.77 -0.58
C ARG A 24 0.02 -6.29 0.66
N ARG A 25 0.25 -5.68 1.82
CA ARG A 25 -0.42 -6.05 3.08
C ARG A 25 -1.93 -5.83 3.00
N GLN A 26 -2.35 -4.70 2.44
CA GLN A 26 -3.78 -4.38 2.32
C GLN A 26 -4.50 -5.36 1.40
N VAL A 27 -3.93 -5.68 0.23
CA VAL A 27 -4.50 -6.69 -0.68
C VAL A 27 -4.58 -8.06 0.00
N THR A 28 -3.54 -8.47 0.73
CA THR A 28 -3.54 -9.74 1.46
C THR A 28 -4.65 -9.80 2.50
N ASN A 29 -4.83 -8.72 3.27
CA ASN A 29 -5.89 -8.63 4.26
C ASN A 29 -7.27 -8.73 3.62
N ASP A 30 -7.47 -8.07 2.48
CA ASP A 30 -8.77 -8.06 1.80
C ASP A 30 -9.08 -9.42 1.16
N ILE A 31 -8.08 -10.12 0.63
CA ILE A 31 -8.21 -11.51 0.19
C ILE A 31 -8.66 -12.40 1.36
N GLU A 32 -8.01 -12.26 2.51
CA GLU A 32 -8.36 -13.03 3.70
C GLU A 32 -9.76 -12.69 4.20
N LYS A 33 -10.18 -11.43 4.07
CA LYS A 33 -11.54 -10.99 4.41
C LYS A 33 -12.58 -11.63 3.49
N THR A 34 -12.32 -11.69 2.19
CA THR A 34 -13.17 -12.37 1.22
C THR A 34 -13.30 -13.86 1.56
N LYS A 35 -12.21 -14.53 1.95
CA LYS A 35 -12.28 -15.92 2.44
C LYS A 35 -13.12 -16.02 3.71
N GLN A 36 -12.93 -15.12 4.67
CA GLN A 36 -13.70 -15.09 5.90
C GLN A 36 -15.22 -14.99 5.65
N ILE A 37 -15.63 -14.27 4.60
CA ILE A 37 -17.05 -14.04 4.28
C ILE A 37 -17.63 -15.20 3.46
N ASN A 38 -16.86 -15.74 2.51
CA ASN A 38 -17.36 -16.68 1.52
C ASN A 38 -17.10 -18.16 1.86
N ASP A 39 -16.07 -18.46 2.65
CA ASP A 39 -15.67 -19.83 2.98
C ASP A 39 -16.16 -20.25 4.36
N GLU A 40 -17.09 -21.20 4.40
CA GLU A 40 -17.63 -21.73 5.65
C GLU A 40 -16.60 -22.46 6.51
N ARG A 41 -15.52 -22.97 5.90
CA ARG A 41 -14.44 -23.67 6.59
C ARG A 41 -13.43 -22.73 7.21
N HIS A 42 -13.52 -21.44 6.93
CA HIS A 42 -12.63 -20.45 7.48
C HIS A 42 -12.82 -20.34 9.00
N SER A 43 -11.73 -20.36 9.77
CA SER A 43 -11.80 -20.32 11.25
C SER A 43 -12.55 -19.10 11.79
N MET A 44 -12.59 -18.01 11.02
CA MET A 44 -13.31 -16.78 11.36
C MET A 44 -14.62 -16.58 10.59
N PHE A 45 -15.15 -17.61 9.93
CA PHE A 45 -16.42 -17.52 9.21
C PHE A 45 -17.54 -17.02 10.13
N LYS A 46 -18.32 -16.04 9.66
CA LYS A 46 -19.40 -15.35 10.41
C LYS A 46 -18.99 -14.65 11.72
N ASN A 47 -17.70 -14.61 12.08
CA ASN A 47 -17.26 -13.87 13.27
C ASN A 47 -17.44 -12.36 13.07
N LYS A 48 -18.18 -11.74 13.99
CA LYS A 48 -18.41 -10.29 14.02
C LYS A 48 -17.46 -9.60 15.00
N ILE A 49 -17.27 -8.31 14.81
CA ILE A 49 -16.43 -7.46 15.66
C ILE A 49 -17.02 -7.45 17.08
N THR A 50 -16.22 -7.84 18.06
CA THR A 50 -16.39 -7.46 19.46
C THR A 50 -15.76 -6.09 19.68
N SER A 51 -16.30 -5.31 20.62
CA SER A 51 -15.85 -3.95 20.91
C SER A 51 -14.32 -3.88 21.03
N ILE A 52 -13.73 -2.92 20.32
CA ILE A 52 -12.28 -2.73 20.34
C ILE A 52 -11.93 -2.07 21.66
N ARG A 53 -11.03 -2.68 22.43
CA ARG A 53 -10.59 -2.14 23.72
C ARG A 53 -9.91 -0.78 23.59
N LEU A 54 -9.10 -0.58 22.54
CA LEU A 54 -8.32 0.63 22.31
C LEU A 54 -8.63 1.25 20.95
N LYS A 55 -8.92 2.55 20.91
CA LYS A 55 -9.22 3.29 19.66
C LYS A 55 -8.05 3.29 18.65
N SER A 56 -6.82 3.15 19.11
CA SER A 56 -5.62 3.08 18.26
C SER A 56 -5.37 1.69 17.66
N GLN A 57 -6.02 0.64 18.20
CA GLN A 57 -5.81 -0.72 17.73
C GLN A 57 -6.58 -0.96 16.43
N LYS A 58 -5.83 -1.05 15.33
CA LYS A 58 -6.38 -1.46 14.04
C LYS A 58 -6.56 -2.97 14.04
N CYS A 59 -7.80 -3.44 14.21
CA CYS A 59 -8.11 -4.86 14.10
C CYS A 59 -8.41 -5.24 12.64
N PHE A 60 -8.08 -6.49 12.29
CA PHE A 60 -8.27 -7.04 10.95
C PHE A 60 -9.71 -6.89 10.46
N ILE A 61 -10.69 -7.26 11.30
CA ILE A 61 -12.11 -7.28 10.94
C ILE A 61 -12.63 -5.87 10.57
N GLN A 62 -12.07 -4.80 11.17
CA GLN A 62 -12.44 -3.40 10.89
C GLN A 62 -11.68 -2.80 9.70
N THR A 63 -10.42 -3.22 9.52
CA THR A 63 -9.52 -2.58 8.54
C THR A 63 -9.63 -3.23 7.16
N ALA A 64 -9.83 -4.55 7.11
CA ALA A 64 -9.91 -5.31 5.88
C ALA A 64 -11.28 -5.15 5.23
N LYS A 65 -11.29 -4.94 3.92
CA LYS A 65 -12.49 -4.78 3.11
C LYS A 65 -12.69 -6.03 2.28
N GLU A 66 -13.96 -6.37 2.03
CA GLU A 66 -14.27 -7.41 1.08
C GLU A 66 -13.79 -7.00 -0.32
N LEU A 67 -13.12 -7.93 -0.98
CA LEU A 67 -12.70 -7.76 -2.35
C LEU A 67 -13.73 -8.36 -3.30
N HIS A 68 -14.42 -7.49 -4.05
CA HIS A 68 -15.36 -7.90 -5.09
C HIS A 68 -14.67 -8.27 -6.42
N GLU A 69 -13.50 -7.69 -6.67
CA GLU A 69 -12.71 -7.94 -7.88
C GLU A 69 -11.72 -9.08 -7.68
N PRO A 70 -11.24 -9.73 -8.76
CA PRO A 70 -10.15 -10.69 -8.66
C PRO A 70 -8.92 -10.08 -7.96
N PRO A 71 -8.25 -10.83 -7.06
CA PRO A 71 -7.09 -10.36 -6.28
C PRO A 71 -5.98 -9.71 -7.11
N GLN A 72 -5.71 -10.26 -8.29
CA GLN A 72 -4.68 -9.76 -9.20
C GLN A 72 -5.04 -8.38 -9.77
N LYS A 73 -6.31 -8.18 -10.16
CA LYS A 73 -6.80 -6.91 -10.69
C LYS A 73 -6.79 -5.83 -9.62
N ALA A 74 -7.25 -6.16 -8.41
CA ALA A 74 -7.23 -5.25 -7.28
C ALA A 74 -5.80 -4.81 -6.89
N LYS A 75 -4.84 -5.74 -6.95
CA LYS A 75 -3.42 -5.42 -6.71
C LYS A 75 -2.88 -4.44 -7.73
N LEU A 76 -3.14 -4.67 -9.02
CA LEU A 76 -2.68 -3.78 -10.10
C LEU A 76 -3.30 -2.40 -9.99
N GLN A 77 -4.62 -2.30 -9.79
CA GLN A 77 -5.31 -1.02 -9.64
C GLN A 77 -4.76 -0.21 -8.44
N ARG A 78 -4.59 -0.84 -7.28
CA ARG A 78 -4.04 -0.15 -6.10
C ARG A 78 -2.60 0.27 -6.30
N TRP A 79 -1.80 -0.53 -7.00
CA TRP A 79 -0.44 -0.16 -7.34
C TRP A 79 -0.38 1.03 -8.29
N GLN A 80 -1.18 1.03 -9.37
CA GLN A 80 -1.30 2.16 -10.29
C GLN A 80 -1.74 3.44 -9.56
N ASN A 81 -2.76 3.36 -8.71
CA ASN A 81 -3.21 4.52 -7.93
C ASN A 81 -2.14 5.03 -6.97
N GLY A 82 -1.42 4.11 -6.30
CA GLY A 82 -0.31 4.48 -5.42
C GLY A 82 0.89 5.08 -6.16
N MET A 83 1.06 4.74 -7.44
CA MET A 83 2.09 5.33 -8.30
C MET A 83 1.80 6.78 -8.65
N LEU A 84 0.56 7.10 -9.04
CA LEU A 84 0.15 8.47 -9.37
C LEU A 84 0.37 9.42 -8.18
N GLN A 85 -0.02 9.00 -6.98
CA GLN A 85 0.20 9.77 -5.75
C GLN A 85 1.69 10.00 -5.44
N LEU A 86 2.55 9.04 -5.81
CA LEU A 86 3.98 9.14 -5.56
C LEU A 86 4.68 10.02 -6.60
N GLU A 87 4.23 10.00 -7.86
CA GLU A 87 4.73 10.87 -8.93
C GLU A 87 4.47 12.35 -8.62
N GLU A 88 3.27 12.69 -8.12
CA GLU A 88 2.95 14.04 -7.62
C GLU A 88 3.95 14.49 -6.54
N LEU A 89 4.33 13.58 -5.64
CA LEU A 89 5.26 13.85 -4.53
C LEU A 89 6.72 13.97 -4.99
N ILE A 90 7.10 13.34 -6.11
CA ILE A 90 8.44 13.43 -6.69
C ILE A 90 8.60 14.68 -7.57
N GLN A 91 7.58 15.04 -8.35
CA GLN A 91 7.63 16.22 -9.24
C GLN A 91 7.85 17.53 -8.48
N THR A 92 7.29 17.67 -7.28
CA THR A 92 7.49 18.85 -6.43
C THR A 92 8.94 19.03 -5.94
N SER A 93 9.77 17.98 -6.00
CA SER A 93 11.17 18.01 -5.55
C SER A 93 12.19 18.33 -6.65
N GLN A 94 11.81 18.25 -7.93
CA GLN A 94 12.76 18.31 -9.06
C GLN A 94 12.62 19.57 -9.94
N GLN A 95 12.35 20.74 -9.34
CA GLN A 95 12.64 21.98 -10.05
C GLN A 95 14.15 22.22 -10.04
N LEU A 96 14.81 21.86 -11.14
CA LEU A 96 16.18 22.29 -11.42
C LEU A 96 16.14 23.80 -11.75
N PRO A 97 17.01 24.63 -11.16
CA PRO A 97 17.10 26.02 -11.57
C PRO A 97 17.45 26.08 -13.06
N LEU A 98 16.76 26.94 -13.83
CA LEU A 98 17.16 27.24 -15.20
C LEU A 98 18.61 27.72 -15.16
N GLY A 99 19.50 27.00 -15.84
CA GLY A 99 20.90 27.38 -15.94
C GLY A 99 21.01 28.78 -16.56
N GLY A 100 21.32 29.76 -15.71
CA GLY A 100 21.67 31.10 -16.17
C GLY A 100 23.01 31.04 -16.88
N TYR A 101 23.05 31.56 -18.11
CA TYR A 101 24.30 31.89 -18.78
C TYR A 101 25.10 32.84 -17.87
N LEU A 102 26.20 32.35 -17.32
CA LEU A 102 27.20 33.23 -16.71
C LEU A 102 28.06 33.82 -17.84
N PRO A 103 28.38 35.13 -17.75
CA PRO A 103 29.01 35.91 -18.82
C PRO A 103 30.44 35.50 -19.16
#